data_AF-A0AB39NLT0-F1
#
_entry.id   AF-A0AB39NLT0-F1
#
_cell.length_a   1.000
_cell.length_b   1.000
_cell.length_c   1.000
_cell.angle_alpha   90.00
_cell.angle_beta   90.00
_cell.angle_gamma   90.00
#
_symmetry.space_group_name_H-M   'P 1'
#
loop_
_entity.id
_entity.type
_entity.pdbx_description
1 polymer ?
#
loop_
_entity_poly.entity_id
_entity_poly.type
_entity_poly.pdbx_seq_one_letter_code
_entity_poly.pdbx_strand_id
1 'polypeptide(L)'
;MGQGRGWEGAVLKLMRAKDFEFTVTGGEDVTAGYRRLTFTDGGMLATTGVHPTMWVRLWFDNAGRPHQRAYTLVDPDPQTGAFALEFALHEGCASDWARAAKPGDTIEATVQGTGFEHPDPAPSHVCVVGDPASLPAVNSLLGALGDAPATVWFEGSLDGLPCLADPARHEVREVPRRDGGAALVERVRAELPELLASGPDPYVWIACDTATTRALGAFVRKELGVPKQRVHALGYWRAS
;
A
#
# COMPACT_ATOMS: atom_id res chain seq x y z
N MET A 1 -29.65 -8.29 -33.03
CA MET A 1 -30.18 -8.90 -31.79
C MET A 1 -29.02 -9.63 -31.13
N GLY A 2 -28.58 -9.40 -29.89
CA GLY A 2 -28.84 -8.39 -28.86
C GLY A 2 -27.48 -8.02 -28.24
N GLN A 3 -27.24 -6.75 -27.93
CA GLN A 3 -27.41 -6.16 -26.58
C GLN A 3 -26.50 -6.81 -25.52
N GLY A 4 -25.42 -6.09 -25.18
CA GLY A 4 -24.54 -6.40 -24.05
C GLY A 4 -23.37 -5.42 -23.87
N ARG A 5 -23.48 -4.16 -24.34
CA ARG A 5 -22.37 -3.18 -24.30
C ARG A 5 -22.72 -1.81 -23.71
N GLY A 6 -23.96 -1.61 -23.27
CA GLY A 6 -24.44 -0.30 -22.80
C GLY A 6 -24.21 -0.03 -21.32
N TRP A 7 -24.53 -0.99 -20.46
CA TRP A 7 -24.56 -0.77 -19.00
C TRP A 7 -23.17 -0.75 -18.38
N GLU A 8 -22.32 -1.74 -18.66
CA GLU A 8 -20.95 -1.78 -18.13
C GLU A 8 -20.10 -0.61 -18.65
N GLY A 9 -20.22 -0.27 -19.94
CA GLY A 9 -19.52 0.87 -20.53
C GLY A 9 -20.01 2.22 -20.03
N ALA A 10 -21.31 2.37 -19.76
CA ALA A 10 -21.87 3.57 -19.16
C ALA A 10 -21.52 3.69 -17.67
N VAL A 11 -21.51 2.57 -16.93
CA VAL A 11 -21.09 2.51 -15.52
C VAL A 11 -19.59 2.80 -15.39
N LEU A 12 -18.76 2.27 -16.29
CA LEU A 12 -17.35 2.65 -16.38
C LEU A 12 -17.22 4.15 -16.69
N LYS A 13 -17.89 4.68 -17.72
CA LYS A 13 -17.86 6.13 -18.04
C LYS A 13 -18.37 7.04 -16.93
N LEU A 14 -19.36 6.58 -16.15
CA LEU A 14 -19.89 7.33 -15.01
C LEU A 14 -18.92 7.27 -13.81
N MET A 15 -18.19 6.16 -13.63
CA MET A 15 -17.10 6.04 -12.66
C MET A 15 -15.86 6.88 -13.06
N ARG A 16 -15.65 7.13 -14.36
CA ARG A 16 -14.60 8.01 -14.90
C ARG A 16 -14.80 9.51 -14.64
N ALA A 17 -15.89 9.91 -13.97
CA ALA A 17 -16.18 11.33 -13.71
C ALA A 17 -15.21 12.02 -12.72
N LYS A 18 -14.20 11.30 -12.19
CA LYS A 18 -13.07 11.85 -11.43
C LYS A 18 -11.75 11.18 -11.82
N ASP A 19 -11.54 10.98 -13.12
CA ASP A 19 -10.23 10.57 -13.62
C ASP A 19 -9.30 11.78 -13.64
N PHE A 20 -8.13 11.61 -13.04
CA PHE A 20 -7.02 12.53 -13.08
C PHE A 20 -5.96 11.99 -14.03
N GLU A 21 -5.19 12.87 -14.65
CA GLU A 21 -4.02 12.47 -15.44
C GLU A 21 -2.78 12.83 -14.63
N PHE A 22 -1.95 11.83 -14.37
CA PHE A 22 -0.65 12.04 -13.74
C PHE A 22 0.42 12.13 -14.82
N THR A 23 1.35 13.07 -14.67
CA THR A 23 2.49 13.21 -15.58
C THR A 23 3.79 12.89 -14.85
N VAL A 24 4.57 11.96 -15.39
CA VAL A 24 5.89 11.60 -14.86
C VAL A 24 6.81 12.82 -14.96
N THR A 25 7.48 13.17 -13.87
CA THR A 25 8.47 14.26 -13.81
C THR A 25 9.90 13.74 -13.67
N GLY A 26 10.07 12.48 -13.22
CA GLY A 26 11.37 11.90 -12.91
C GLY A 26 11.25 10.44 -12.49
N GLY A 27 12.39 9.77 -12.34
CA GLY A 27 12.43 8.39 -11.88
C GLY A 27 13.83 7.94 -11.49
N GLU A 28 13.89 7.03 -10.54
CA GLU A 28 15.12 6.40 -10.04
C GLU A 28 14.91 4.92 -9.76
N ASP A 29 15.94 4.11 -10.07
CA ASP A 29 16.01 2.73 -9.62
C ASP A 29 16.60 2.71 -8.21
N VAL A 30 15.74 2.53 -7.21
CA VAL A 30 16.12 2.48 -5.80
C VAL A 30 16.89 1.19 -5.52
N THR A 31 16.40 0.08 -6.08
CA THR A 31 17.14 -1.17 -6.21
C THR A 31 16.81 -1.79 -7.57
N ALA A 32 17.46 -2.92 -7.93
CA ALA A 32 17.11 -3.64 -9.16
C ALA A 32 15.65 -4.13 -9.21
N GLY A 33 15.02 -4.34 -8.05
CA GLY A 33 13.64 -4.81 -7.91
C GLY A 33 12.66 -3.73 -7.43
N TYR A 34 13.08 -2.47 -7.34
CA TYR A 34 12.28 -1.41 -6.75
C TYR A 34 12.56 -0.06 -7.39
N ARG A 35 11.54 0.54 -8.00
CA ARG A 35 11.67 1.79 -8.76
C ARG A 35 10.75 2.86 -8.21
N ARG A 36 11.25 4.09 -8.07
CA ARG A 36 10.46 5.26 -7.71
C ARG A 36 10.26 6.15 -8.93
N LEU A 37 9.04 6.61 -9.14
CA LEU A 37 8.70 7.61 -10.15
C LEU A 37 8.06 8.81 -9.46
N THR A 38 8.44 10.02 -9.86
CA THR A 38 7.83 11.27 -9.38
C THR A 38 6.82 11.79 -10.40
N PHE A 39 5.78 12.48 -9.91
CA PHE A 39 4.64 12.90 -10.72
C PHE A 39 4.16 14.31 -10.38
N THR A 40 3.47 14.94 -11.34
CA THR A 40 2.40 15.91 -11.05
C THR A 40 1.04 15.22 -11.18
N ASP A 41 0.06 15.69 -10.41
CA ASP A 41 -1.18 14.96 -10.14
C ASP A 41 -2.43 15.42 -10.92
N GLY A 42 -2.29 16.43 -11.78
CA GLY A 42 -3.42 17.01 -12.51
C GLY A 42 -4.46 17.70 -11.61
N GLY A 43 -4.08 18.17 -10.41
CA GLY A 43 -4.97 18.85 -9.46
C GLY A 43 -5.74 17.92 -8.51
N MET A 44 -5.38 16.64 -8.48
CA MET A 44 -6.01 15.61 -7.67
C MET A 44 -5.94 15.88 -6.16
N LEU A 45 -4.76 16.20 -5.64
CA LEU A 45 -4.48 16.45 -4.23
C LEU A 45 -5.16 17.72 -3.73
N ALA A 46 -5.21 18.77 -4.55
CA ALA A 46 -5.97 19.98 -4.24
C ALA A 46 -7.48 19.71 -4.13
N THR A 47 -7.99 18.75 -4.91
CA THR A 47 -9.42 18.37 -4.93
C THR A 47 -9.80 17.41 -3.81
N THR A 48 -8.92 16.47 -3.48
CA THR A 48 -9.22 15.33 -2.61
C THR A 48 -8.62 15.43 -1.22
N GLY A 49 -7.64 16.31 -1.03
CA GLY A 49 -6.83 16.36 0.18
C GLY A 49 -5.85 15.18 0.26
N VAL A 50 -5.22 15.04 1.41
CA VAL A 50 -4.27 13.95 1.71
C VAL A 50 -4.62 13.30 3.04
N HIS A 51 -4.32 12.01 3.14
CA HIS A 51 -4.38 11.28 4.40
C HIS A 51 -3.31 10.18 4.44
N PRO A 52 -3.00 9.63 5.62
CA PRO A 52 -2.04 8.54 5.72
C PRO A 52 -2.46 7.32 4.89
N THR A 53 -1.49 6.60 4.33
CA THR A 53 -1.69 5.40 3.50
C THR A 53 -2.55 5.63 2.24
N MET A 54 -2.72 6.88 1.81
CA MET A 54 -3.53 7.23 0.64
C MET A 54 -3.04 6.53 -0.61
N TRP A 55 -3.97 5.98 -1.38
CA TRP A 55 -3.68 5.22 -2.58
C TRP A 55 -4.68 5.53 -3.69
N VAL A 56 -4.23 5.31 -4.92
CA VAL A 56 -4.95 5.61 -6.17
C VAL A 56 -4.91 4.42 -7.09
N ARG A 57 -5.90 4.31 -7.99
CA ARG A 57 -5.93 3.29 -9.03
C ARG A 57 -5.33 3.87 -10.29
N LEU A 58 -4.22 3.31 -10.75
CA LEU A 58 -3.62 3.63 -12.04
C LEU A 58 -4.13 2.66 -13.10
N TRP A 59 -4.37 3.17 -14.32
CA TRP A 59 -4.85 2.41 -15.45
C TRP A 59 -3.75 2.18 -16.48
N PHE A 60 -3.25 0.95 -16.53
CA PHE A 60 -2.21 0.52 -17.48
C PHE A 60 -2.83 -0.07 -18.74
N ASP A 61 -2.16 0.10 -19.88
CA ASP A 61 -2.47 -0.70 -21.06
C ASP A 61 -1.88 -2.11 -20.92
N ASN A 62 -2.70 -3.11 -21.22
CA ASN A 62 -2.27 -4.51 -21.29
C ASN A 62 -2.75 -5.10 -22.63
N ALA A 63 -1.95 -4.89 -23.67
CA ALA A 63 -2.25 -5.31 -25.04
C ALA A 63 -3.60 -4.77 -25.54
N GLY A 64 -3.84 -3.47 -25.36
CA GLY A 64 -5.07 -2.79 -25.78
C GLY A 64 -6.26 -2.99 -24.82
N ARG A 65 -6.05 -3.59 -23.65
CA ARG A 65 -7.07 -3.75 -22.60
C ARG A 65 -6.67 -2.98 -21.34
N PRO A 66 -7.58 -2.20 -20.74
CA PRO A 66 -7.28 -1.47 -19.52
C PRO A 66 -7.08 -2.44 -18.35
N HIS A 67 -6.02 -2.21 -17.58
CA HIS A 67 -5.64 -3.01 -16.44
C HIS A 67 -5.28 -2.12 -15.26
N GLN A 68 -6.06 -2.19 -14.19
CA GLN A 68 -5.86 -1.31 -13.05
C GLN A 68 -4.96 -1.91 -11.96
N ARG A 69 -4.16 -1.07 -11.31
CA ARG A 69 -3.43 -1.41 -10.07
C ARG A 69 -3.49 -0.26 -9.08
N ALA A 70 -3.54 -0.59 -7.79
CA ALA A 70 -3.51 0.40 -6.73
C ALA A 70 -2.06 0.71 -6.34
N TYR A 71 -1.74 1.99 -6.16
CA TYR A 71 -0.44 2.45 -5.67
C TYR A 71 -0.63 3.46 -4.55
N THR A 72 0.19 3.36 -3.51
CA THR A 72 0.21 4.31 -2.40
C THR A 72 1.06 5.51 -2.77
N LEU A 73 0.58 6.71 -2.41
CA LEU A 73 1.31 7.95 -2.63
C LEU A 73 2.46 8.08 -1.64
N VAL A 74 3.60 8.54 -2.13
CA VAL A 74 4.79 8.91 -1.35
C VAL A 74 4.92 10.42 -1.39
N ASP A 75 5.07 11.02 -0.21
CA ASP A 75 5.27 12.47 0.01
C ASP A 75 4.32 13.38 -0.82
N PRO A 76 2.99 13.18 -0.74
CA PRO A 76 2.06 14.01 -1.50
C PRO A 76 2.01 15.44 -0.97
N ASP A 77 2.22 16.41 -1.86
CA ASP A 77 2.13 17.84 -1.59
C ASP A 77 0.91 18.46 -2.29
N PRO A 78 -0.17 18.78 -1.55
CA PRO A 78 -1.37 19.40 -2.12
C PRO A 78 -1.16 20.80 -2.70
N GLN A 79 -0.08 21.51 -2.34
CA GLN A 79 0.18 22.86 -2.85
C GLN A 79 0.76 22.82 -4.26
N THR A 80 1.64 21.86 -4.54
CA THR A 80 2.32 21.73 -5.83
C THR A 80 1.74 20.63 -6.72
N GLY A 81 0.94 19.73 -6.15
CA GLY A 81 0.47 18.51 -6.84
C GLY A 81 1.58 17.48 -7.04
N ALA A 82 2.73 17.66 -6.37
CA ALA A 82 3.86 16.75 -6.47
C ALA A 82 3.68 15.54 -5.54
N PHE A 83 4.06 14.37 -6.01
CA PHE A 83 4.14 13.14 -5.22
C PHE A 83 5.03 12.13 -5.95
N ALA A 84 5.35 11.03 -5.29
CA ALA A 84 5.99 9.87 -5.91
C ALA A 84 5.13 8.61 -5.76
N LEU A 85 5.40 7.63 -6.61
CA LEU A 85 4.91 6.26 -6.48
C LEU A 85 6.11 5.32 -6.54
N GLU A 86 6.03 4.25 -5.75
CA GLU A 86 7.07 3.23 -5.70
C GLU A 86 6.51 1.89 -6.21
N PHE A 87 7.31 1.24 -7.04
CA PHE A 87 6.97 0.03 -7.75
C PHE A 87 7.90 -1.09 -7.30
N ALA A 88 7.37 -2.02 -6.50
CA ALA A 88 7.99 -3.34 -6.33
C ALA A 88 7.88 -4.09 -7.67
N LEU A 89 9.01 -4.21 -8.37
CA LEU A 89 9.06 -4.69 -9.73
C LEU A 89 8.89 -6.21 -9.78
N HIS A 90 7.99 -6.66 -10.64
CA HIS A 90 7.74 -8.07 -10.93
C HIS A 90 7.38 -8.23 -12.42
N GLU A 91 6.91 -9.41 -12.83
CA GLU A 91 6.41 -9.62 -14.19
C GLU A 91 5.02 -9.01 -14.38
N GLY A 92 4.83 -8.21 -15.43
CA GLY A 92 3.53 -7.70 -15.86
C GLY A 92 3.49 -6.20 -16.16
N CYS A 93 2.42 -5.80 -16.87
CA CYS A 93 2.30 -4.49 -17.52
C CYS A 93 2.57 -3.27 -16.62
N ALA A 94 2.22 -3.31 -15.32
CA ALA A 94 2.49 -2.19 -14.43
C ALA A 94 4.00 -2.01 -14.14
N SER A 95 4.73 -3.11 -13.97
CA SER A 95 6.18 -3.09 -13.81
C SER A 95 6.87 -2.77 -15.15
N ASP A 96 6.36 -3.29 -16.26
CA ASP A 96 6.90 -2.99 -17.59
C ASP A 96 6.75 -1.51 -17.94
N TRP A 97 5.58 -0.93 -17.65
CA TRP A 97 5.35 0.50 -17.79
C TRP A 97 6.30 1.29 -16.88
N ALA A 98 6.42 0.93 -15.60
CA ALA A 98 7.28 1.65 -14.66
C ALA A 98 8.75 1.65 -15.09
N ARG A 99 9.27 0.53 -15.62
CA ARG A 99 10.63 0.43 -16.18
C ARG A 99 10.83 1.32 -17.39
N ALA A 100 9.81 1.44 -18.24
CA ALA A 100 9.88 2.20 -19.49
C ALA A 100 9.61 3.70 -19.32
N ALA A 101 8.90 4.09 -18.25
CA ALA A 101 8.41 5.44 -18.01
C ALA A 101 9.54 6.50 -17.97
N LYS A 102 9.27 7.64 -18.61
CA LYS A 102 10.17 8.80 -18.72
C LYS A 102 9.41 10.09 -18.41
N PRO A 103 10.12 11.17 -18.03
CA PRO A 103 9.49 12.47 -17.86
C PRO A 103 8.66 12.88 -19.08
N GLY A 104 7.42 13.31 -18.83
CA GLY A 104 6.43 13.63 -19.85
C GLY A 104 5.44 12.51 -20.19
N ASP A 105 5.72 11.25 -19.84
CA ASP A 105 4.76 10.16 -19.98
C ASP A 105 3.58 10.39 -19.02
N THR A 106 2.37 10.03 -19.45
CA THR A 106 1.15 10.18 -18.64
C THR A 106 0.49 8.86 -18.30
N ILE A 107 -0.29 8.85 -17.22
CA ILE A 107 -1.12 7.71 -16.82
C ILE A 107 -2.42 8.20 -16.18
N GLU A 108 -3.54 7.55 -16.57
CA GLU A 108 -4.85 7.82 -15.98
C GLU A 108 -4.91 7.25 -14.55
N ALA A 109 -5.51 8.03 -13.65
CA ALA A 109 -5.66 7.70 -12.24
C ALA A 109 -7.06 7.98 -11.71
N THR A 110 -7.57 7.09 -10.85
CA THR A 110 -8.85 7.26 -10.17
C THR A 110 -8.66 7.21 -8.65
N VAL A 111 -9.21 8.20 -7.94
CA VAL A 111 -9.25 8.23 -6.47
C VAL A 111 -10.57 7.65 -5.99
N GLN A 112 -10.55 6.42 -5.49
CA GLN A 112 -11.76 5.77 -4.99
C GLN A 112 -11.47 4.74 -3.89
N GLY A 113 -12.19 4.84 -2.78
CA GLY A 113 -12.16 3.85 -1.71
C GLY A 113 -10.94 3.93 -0.79
N THR A 114 -10.15 5.00 -0.92
CA THR A 114 -9.07 5.32 0.01
C THR A 114 -9.61 6.16 1.17
N GLY A 115 -9.02 5.99 2.35
CA GLY A 115 -9.39 6.69 3.57
C GLY A 115 -8.52 6.20 4.72
N PHE A 116 -8.39 7.04 5.75
CA PHE A 116 -7.68 6.70 6.97
C PHE A 116 -8.43 7.24 8.17
N GLU A 117 -8.68 6.36 9.13
CA GLU A 117 -9.27 6.71 10.42
C GLU A 117 -8.19 6.51 11.47
N HIS A 118 -7.87 7.58 12.21
CA HIS A 118 -6.92 7.46 13.32
C HIS A 118 -7.51 6.53 14.38
N PRO A 119 -6.75 5.54 14.87
CA PRO A 119 -7.23 4.69 15.95
C PRO A 119 -7.49 5.53 17.20
N ASP A 120 -8.69 5.41 17.75
CA ASP A 120 -9.11 6.04 19.00
C ASP A 120 -9.50 4.95 20.02
N PRO A 121 -8.87 4.88 21.21
CA PRO A 121 -7.76 5.72 21.68
C PRO A 121 -6.47 5.54 20.86
N ALA A 122 -5.55 6.49 20.97
CA ALA A 122 -4.24 6.39 20.36
C ALA A 122 -3.56 5.06 20.75
N PRO A 123 -2.90 4.37 19.80
CA PRO A 123 -2.32 3.05 20.07
C PRO A 123 -1.17 3.13 21.06
N SER A 124 -1.16 2.21 22.04
CA SER A 124 0.02 2.02 22.89
C SER A 124 1.17 1.35 22.14
N HIS A 125 0.85 0.55 21.12
CA HIS A 125 1.79 -0.14 20.24
C HIS A 125 1.17 -0.40 18.87
N VAL A 126 1.95 -0.24 17.82
CA VAL A 126 1.56 -0.50 16.43
C VAL A 126 2.22 -1.78 15.94
N CYS A 127 1.42 -2.78 15.59
CA CYS A 127 1.88 -4.06 15.04
C CYS A 127 1.66 -4.06 13.52
N VAL A 128 2.74 -3.97 12.75
CA VAL A 128 2.70 -3.84 11.29
C VAL A 128 3.18 -5.13 10.64
N VAL A 129 2.44 -5.64 9.66
CA VAL A 129 2.89 -6.73 8.78
C VAL A 129 2.86 -6.22 7.36
N GLY A 130 4.02 -6.22 6.69
CA GLY A 130 4.20 -5.64 5.37
C GLY A 130 5.20 -6.39 4.50
N ASP A 131 5.24 -6.03 3.24
CA ASP A 131 6.19 -6.45 2.23
C ASP A 131 6.61 -5.23 1.35
N PRO A 132 7.51 -5.38 0.35
CA PRO A 132 7.92 -4.26 -0.49
C PRO A 132 6.77 -3.53 -1.19
N ALA A 133 5.67 -4.20 -1.56
CA ALA A 133 4.53 -3.53 -2.21
C ALA A 133 3.77 -2.61 -1.24
N SER A 134 3.84 -2.89 0.06
CA SER A 134 3.20 -2.10 1.11
C SER A 134 4.11 -1.05 1.76
N LEU A 135 5.42 -1.07 1.49
CA LEU A 135 6.41 -0.22 2.16
C LEU A 135 6.05 1.29 2.14
N PRO A 136 5.55 1.87 1.03
CA PRO A 136 5.09 3.26 1.03
C PRO A 136 3.99 3.55 2.07
N ALA A 137 3.05 2.61 2.21
CA ALA A 137 1.96 2.74 3.18
C ALA A 137 2.46 2.53 4.61
N VAL A 138 3.41 1.61 4.83
CA VAL A 138 4.07 1.43 6.13
C VAL A 138 4.78 2.72 6.55
N ASN A 139 5.57 3.33 5.67
CA ASN A 139 6.25 4.59 5.92
C ASN A 139 5.26 5.71 6.28
N SER A 140 4.19 5.85 5.48
CA SER A 140 3.13 6.84 5.73
C SER A 140 2.41 6.61 7.06
N LEU A 141 2.14 5.34 7.41
CA LEU A 141 1.51 4.96 8.68
C LEU A 141 2.40 5.30 9.89
N LEU A 142 3.68 4.94 9.83
CA LEU A 142 4.64 5.22 10.90
C LEU A 142 4.79 6.73 11.14
N GLY A 143 4.82 7.53 10.07
CA GLY A 143 4.81 9.00 10.19
C GLY A 143 3.52 9.54 10.82
N ALA A 144 2.37 8.96 10.51
CA ALA A 144 1.06 9.43 10.98
C ALA A 144 0.72 9.05 12.43
N LEU A 145 1.29 7.95 12.94
CA LEU A 145 1.08 7.48 14.31
C LEU A 145 2.11 8.03 15.32
N GLY A 146 3.02 8.90 14.85
CA GLY A 146 3.81 9.79 15.68
C GLY A 146 4.77 9.08 16.64
N ASP A 147 4.43 9.09 17.93
CA ASP A 147 5.29 8.60 19.02
C ASP A 147 4.99 7.17 19.46
N ALA A 148 3.97 6.52 18.89
CA ALA A 148 3.64 5.15 19.25
C ALA A 148 4.79 4.20 18.83
N PRO A 149 5.31 3.36 19.74
CA PRO A 149 6.26 2.33 19.35
C PRO A 149 5.63 1.38 18.34
N ALA A 150 6.46 0.82 17.47
CA ALA A 150 6.00 -0.09 16.44
C ALA A 150 6.88 -1.34 16.34
N THR A 151 6.26 -2.47 16.08
CA THR A 151 6.95 -3.69 15.62
C THR A 151 6.49 -3.99 14.21
N VAL A 152 7.44 -4.04 13.27
CA VAL A 152 7.19 -4.30 11.85
C VAL A 152 7.74 -5.67 11.50
N TRP A 153 6.88 -6.63 11.16
CA TRP A 153 7.29 -7.83 10.44
C TRP A 153 7.28 -7.54 8.96
N PHE A 154 8.48 -7.42 8.37
CA PHE A 154 8.65 -7.10 6.96
C PHE A 154 9.08 -8.34 6.19
N GLU A 155 8.30 -8.75 5.20
CA GLU A 155 8.65 -9.89 4.38
C GLU A 155 9.70 -9.53 3.31
N GLY A 156 10.81 -10.27 3.28
CA GLY A 156 11.96 -9.99 2.43
C GLY A 156 13.03 -9.21 3.17
N SER A 157 13.73 -8.34 2.46
CA SER A 157 14.75 -7.46 3.04
C SER A 157 14.50 -6.00 2.69
N LEU A 158 14.87 -5.11 3.60
CA LEU A 158 14.88 -3.67 3.47
C LEU A 158 16.20 -3.13 2.93
N ASP A 159 17.20 -3.99 2.65
CA ASP A 159 18.48 -3.52 2.11
C ASP A 159 18.29 -2.70 0.81
N GLY A 160 18.76 -1.46 0.85
CA GLY A 160 18.58 -0.47 -0.22
C GLY A 160 17.16 0.10 -0.38
N LEU A 161 16.15 -0.37 0.36
CA LEU A 161 14.79 0.17 0.30
C LEU A 161 14.66 1.44 1.17
N PRO A 162 13.76 2.39 0.81
CA PRO A 162 13.61 3.66 1.50
C PRO A 162 12.75 3.52 2.76
N CYS A 163 13.17 2.68 3.70
CA CYS A 163 12.46 2.48 4.97
C CYS A 163 12.60 3.71 5.87
N LEU A 164 11.48 4.23 6.37
CA LEU A 164 11.43 5.38 7.29
C LEU A 164 11.19 4.96 8.75
N ALA A 165 11.37 3.67 9.08
CA ALA A 165 11.29 3.22 10.46
C ALA A 165 12.43 3.83 11.29
N ASP A 166 12.06 4.58 12.33
CA ASP A 166 13.01 5.12 13.32
C ASP A 166 13.52 4.01 14.26
N PRO A 167 14.82 3.62 14.20
CA PRO A 167 15.34 2.52 15.01
C PRO A 167 15.36 2.81 16.52
N ALA A 168 15.17 4.07 16.95
CA ALA A 168 15.05 4.40 18.37
C ALA A 168 13.65 4.07 18.93
N ARG A 169 12.65 3.87 18.06
CA ARG A 169 11.23 3.70 18.45
C ARG A 169 10.55 2.50 17.79
N HIS A 170 11.05 2.06 16.64
CA HIS A 170 10.48 0.98 15.84
C HIS A 170 11.43 -0.20 15.77
N GLU A 171 10.89 -1.38 16.04
CA GLU A 171 11.58 -2.65 15.85
C GLU A 171 11.18 -3.25 14.51
N VAL A 172 12.14 -3.42 13.61
CA VAL A 172 11.91 -4.09 12.32
C VAL A 172 12.45 -5.51 12.37
N ARG A 173 11.59 -6.47 12.02
CA ARG A 173 11.88 -7.90 11.93
C ARG A 173 11.74 -8.33 10.46
N GLU A 174 12.86 -8.40 9.75
CA GLU A 174 12.90 -8.94 8.39
C GLU A 174 12.66 -10.46 8.41
N VAL A 175 11.71 -10.93 7.60
CA VAL A 175 11.34 -12.35 7.48
C VAL A 175 11.52 -12.79 6.03
N PRO A 176 12.46 -13.69 5.72
CA PRO A 176 12.64 -14.18 4.35
C PRO A 176 11.36 -14.80 3.80
N ARG A 177 10.99 -14.43 2.58
CA ARG A 177 9.85 -15.05 1.88
C ARG A 177 10.17 -16.51 1.58
N ARG A 178 9.50 -17.42 2.28
CA ARG A 178 9.60 -18.89 2.12
C ARG A 178 8.22 -19.50 2.07
N ASP A 179 8.10 -20.61 1.33
CA ASP A 179 6.88 -21.42 1.25
C ASP A 179 5.63 -20.59 0.90
N GLY A 180 5.79 -19.66 -0.05
CA GLY A 180 4.70 -18.79 -0.51
C GLY A 180 4.19 -17.76 0.51
N GLY A 181 4.95 -17.49 1.57
CA GLY A 181 4.60 -16.54 2.64
C GLY A 181 4.29 -17.20 3.98
N ALA A 182 4.33 -18.54 4.07
CA ALA A 182 4.03 -19.26 5.31
C ALA A 182 4.99 -18.88 6.45
N ALA A 183 6.27 -18.64 6.16
CA ALA A 183 7.24 -18.25 7.18
C ALA A 183 6.88 -16.92 7.88
N LEU A 184 6.33 -15.95 7.14
CA LEU A 184 5.82 -14.70 7.73
C LEU A 184 4.62 -14.97 8.63
N VAL A 185 3.66 -15.78 8.14
CA VAL A 185 2.46 -16.14 8.92
C VAL A 185 2.84 -16.84 10.22
N GLU A 186 3.75 -17.82 10.17
CA GLU A 186 4.25 -18.55 11.34
C GLU A 186 4.92 -17.62 12.35
N ARG A 187 5.82 -16.74 11.87
CA ARG A 187 6.54 -15.80 12.73
C ARG A 187 5.60 -14.86 13.46
N VAL A 188 4.66 -14.25 12.73
CA VAL A 188 3.67 -13.33 13.31
C VAL A 188 2.76 -14.07 14.29
N ARG A 189 2.31 -15.30 13.97
CA ARG A 189 1.48 -16.10 14.88
C ARG A 189 2.19 -16.45 16.19
N ALA A 190 3.51 -16.65 16.15
CA ALA A 190 4.30 -16.95 17.33
C ALA A 190 4.53 -15.73 18.24
N GLU A 191 4.72 -14.54 17.67
CA GLU A 191 5.20 -13.36 18.43
C GLU A 191 4.12 -12.32 18.75
N LEU A 192 3.12 -12.16 17.87
CA LEU A 192 2.09 -11.14 18.04
C LEU A 192 1.29 -11.26 19.35
N PRO A 193 0.90 -12.46 19.84
CA PRO A 193 0.11 -12.56 21.07
C PRO A 193 0.75 -11.91 22.29
N GLU A 194 2.08 -12.04 22.43
CA GLU A 194 2.83 -11.44 23.54
C GLU A 194 2.82 -9.91 23.45
N LEU A 195 3.03 -9.36 22.24
CA LEU A 195 2.98 -7.92 22.02
C LEU A 195 1.59 -7.33 22.28
N LEU A 196 0.52 -8.01 21.88
CA LEU A 196 -0.85 -7.56 22.16
C LEU A 196 -1.18 -7.60 23.67
N ALA A 197 -0.53 -8.47 24.43
CA ALA A 197 -0.70 -8.56 25.88
C ALA A 197 0.12 -7.51 26.66
N SER A 198 1.10 -6.86 26.01
CA SER A 198 2.04 -5.94 26.67
C SER A 198 1.44 -4.58 27.05
N GLY A 199 0.32 -4.20 26.45
CA GLY A 199 -0.31 -2.90 26.69
C GLY A 199 -1.77 -2.84 26.25
N PRO A 200 -2.53 -1.84 26.74
CA PRO A 200 -3.91 -1.63 26.31
C PRO A 200 -3.96 -1.10 24.88
N ASP A 201 -5.05 -1.33 24.15
CA ASP A 201 -5.30 -0.70 22.86
C ASP A 201 -4.15 -0.84 21.83
N PRO A 202 -3.69 -2.06 21.50
CA PRO A 202 -2.80 -2.24 20.36
C PRO A 202 -3.53 -1.92 19.05
N TYR A 203 -2.80 -1.52 18.01
CA TYR A 203 -3.31 -1.39 16.65
C TYR A 203 -2.56 -2.31 15.70
N VAL A 204 -3.29 -3.11 14.93
CA VAL A 204 -2.71 -4.09 14.00
C VAL A 204 -2.98 -3.66 12.57
N TRP A 205 -1.93 -3.51 11.77
CA TRP A 205 -2.00 -3.12 10.36
C TRP A 205 -1.31 -4.17 9.49
N ILE A 206 -2.05 -4.79 8.57
CA ILE A 206 -1.58 -5.92 7.77
C ILE A 206 -1.84 -5.62 6.28
N ALA A 207 -0.77 -5.54 5.50
CA ALA A 207 -0.86 -5.42 4.06
C ALA A 207 0.27 -6.17 3.36
N CYS A 208 -0.05 -7.35 2.81
CA CYS A 208 0.87 -8.13 1.99
C CYS A 208 0.09 -8.73 0.81
N ASP A 209 0.46 -9.92 0.35
CA ASP A 209 -0.39 -10.71 -0.52
C ASP A 209 -1.73 -11.08 0.15
N THR A 210 -2.73 -11.35 -0.68
CA THR A 210 -4.10 -11.63 -0.26
C THR A 210 -4.22 -12.86 0.64
N ALA A 211 -3.42 -13.91 0.43
CA ALA A 211 -3.50 -15.13 1.21
C ALA A 211 -2.95 -14.91 2.62
N THR A 212 -1.74 -14.34 2.72
CA THR A 212 -1.09 -13.96 3.98
C THR A 212 -1.96 -13.00 4.79
N THR A 213 -2.46 -11.95 4.14
CA THR A 213 -3.32 -10.93 4.78
C THR A 213 -4.61 -11.53 5.32
N ARG A 214 -5.25 -12.44 4.58
CA ARG A 214 -6.47 -13.13 5.04
C ARG A 214 -6.18 -14.06 6.22
N ALA A 215 -5.09 -14.81 6.17
CA ALA A 215 -4.71 -15.74 7.23
C ALA A 215 -4.45 -15.00 8.56
N LEU A 216 -3.63 -13.94 8.52
CA LEU A 216 -3.31 -13.13 9.71
C LEU A 216 -4.49 -12.28 10.16
N GLY A 217 -5.24 -11.67 9.24
CA GLY A 217 -6.44 -10.91 9.59
C GLY A 217 -7.55 -11.77 10.20
N ALA A 218 -7.62 -13.07 9.88
CA ALA A 218 -8.50 -14.02 10.54
C ALA A 218 -7.99 -14.42 11.92
N PHE A 219 -6.69 -14.72 12.04
CA PHE A 219 -6.02 -15.01 13.31
C PHE A 219 -6.25 -13.91 14.34
N VAL A 220 -5.92 -12.67 13.97
CA VAL A 220 -6.00 -11.51 14.86
C VAL A 220 -7.42 -11.24 15.35
N ARG A 221 -8.43 -11.33 14.46
CA ARG A 221 -9.82 -11.02 14.82
C ARG A 221 -10.55 -12.17 15.50
N LYS A 222 -10.32 -13.41 15.06
CA LYS A 222 -11.09 -14.58 15.52
C LYS A 222 -10.42 -15.33 16.65
N GLU A 223 -9.10 -15.48 16.59
CA GLU A 223 -8.35 -16.27 17.56
C GLU A 223 -7.86 -15.36 18.70
N LEU A 224 -7.33 -14.17 18.39
CA LEU A 224 -6.84 -13.22 19.40
C LEU A 224 -7.90 -12.21 19.89
N GLY A 225 -9.07 -12.17 19.25
CA GLY A 225 -10.20 -11.34 19.69
C GLY A 225 -9.98 -9.83 19.56
N VAL A 226 -9.02 -9.37 18.76
CA VAL A 226 -8.75 -7.94 18.59
C VAL A 226 -9.96 -7.25 17.92
N PRO A 227 -10.49 -6.15 18.49
CA PRO A 227 -11.65 -5.48 17.94
C PRO A 227 -11.42 -4.99 16.51
N LYS A 228 -12.45 -5.04 15.66
CA LYS A 228 -12.33 -4.71 14.23
C LYS A 228 -11.76 -3.30 13.96
N GLN A 229 -12.09 -2.33 14.81
CA GLN A 229 -11.62 -0.95 14.70
C GLN A 229 -10.13 -0.80 15.05
N ARG A 230 -9.52 -1.82 15.65
CA ARG A 230 -8.10 -1.91 15.95
C ARG A 230 -7.31 -2.72 14.92
N VAL A 231 -7.96 -3.15 13.83
CA VAL A 231 -7.36 -4.00 12.81
C VAL A 231 -7.61 -3.44 11.42
N HIS A 232 -6.55 -3.06 10.73
CA HIS A 232 -6.55 -2.86 9.29
C HIS A 232 -5.92 -4.07 8.61
N ALA A 233 -6.65 -4.70 7.69
CA ALA A 233 -6.15 -5.84 6.91
C ALA A 233 -6.61 -5.73 5.46
N LEU A 234 -5.69 -5.39 4.55
CA LEU A 234 -5.97 -5.19 3.13
C LEU A 234 -4.94 -5.91 2.27
N GLY A 235 -5.39 -6.85 1.44
CA GLY A 235 -4.49 -7.56 0.52
C GLY A 235 -4.09 -6.66 -0.64
N TYR A 236 -2.80 -6.36 -0.78
CA TYR A 236 -2.28 -5.43 -1.78
C TYR A 236 -2.09 -6.08 -3.14
N TRP A 237 -1.72 -7.35 -3.14
CA TRP A 237 -1.54 -8.13 -4.36
C TRP A 237 -2.04 -9.56 -4.19
N ARG A 238 -2.05 -10.30 -5.29
CA ARG A 238 -2.40 -11.71 -5.30
C ARG A 238 -1.28 -12.45 -6.04
N ALA A 239 -0.73 -13.47 -5.41
CA ALA A 239 0.19 -14.37 -6.08
C ALA A 239 -0.51 -15.04 -7.27
N SER A 240 0.20 -15.08 -8.39
CA SER A 240 -0.21 -15.72 -9.63
C SER A 240 -0.45 -17.22 -9.44
#